data_AF-D7NBL6-F1
#
_entry.id   AF-D7NBL6-F1
#
_cell.length_a   1.000
_cell.length_b   1.000
_cell.length_c   1.000
_cell.angle_alpha   90.00
_cell.angle_beta   90.00
_cell.angle_gamma   90.00
#
_symmetry.space_group_name_H-M   'P 1'
#
loop_
_entity.id
_entity.type
_entity.pdbx_description
1 polymer ?
#
loop_
_entity_poly.entity_id
_entity_poly.type
_entity_poly.pdbx_seq_one_letter_code
_entity_poly.pdbx_strand_id
1 'polypeptide(L)'
;MKKKMKRAKEAKARWENEAKGKVESFVKKLSLQWKVRERIDAANAWAVKHPKRTATMTIGALVCSLCLGIVVSLYTPQSSKDIVGEIENVQPMFAGLQSIQNGKNVQVREVGQLALRGQRLKGELDSLVRIPIKTHQDSALIIYKYKQLEMIVANLKHQ
;
A
#
# COMPACT_ATOMS: atom_id res chain seq x y z
N MET A 1 17.15 25.01 -1.59
CA MET A 1 16.88 24.18 -2.78
C MET A 1 15.55 23.42 -2.74
N LYS A 2 15.23 22.66 -1.69
CA LYS A 2 14.02 21.81 -1.60
C LYS A 2 12.68 22.53 -1.86
N LYS A 3 12.55 23.80 -1.46
CA LYS A 3 11.33 24.62 -1.63
C LYS A 3 11.07 25.03 -3.09
N LYS A 4 12.13 25.25 -3.88
CA LYS A 4 12.02 25.57 -5.32
C LYS A 4 11.59 24.34 -6.13
N MET A 5 12.10 23.16 -5.76
CA MET A 5 11.77 21.88 -6.41
C MET A 5 10.31 21.47 -6.19
N LYS A 6 9.75 21.71 -4.98
CA LYS A 6 8.32 21.49 -4.70
C LYS A 6 7.42 22.38 -5.56
N ARG A 7 7.73 23.68 -5.64
CA ARG A 7 6.98 24.64 -6.47
C ARG A 7 7.03 24.29 -7.97
N ALA A 8 8.16 23.79 -8.47
CA ALA A 8 8.29 23.34 -9.86
C ALA A 8 7.45 22.07 -10.13
N LYS A 9 7.39 21.12 -9.19
CA LYS A 9 6.54 19.92 -9.32
C LYS A 9 5.05 20.28 -9.32
N GLU A 10 4.63 21.20 -8.45
CA GLU A 10 3.24 21.67 -8.40
C GLU A 10 2.85 22.43 -9.68
N ALA A 11 3.76 23.25 -10.24
CA ALA A 11 3.53 23.94 -11.51
C ALA A 11 3.42 22.95 -12.69
N LYS A 12 4.27 21.92 -12.73
CA LYS A 12 4.20 20.85 -13.74
C LYS A 12 2.88 20.07 -13.65
N ALA A 13 2.46 19.69 -12.44
CA ALA A 13 1.20 18.98 -12.22
C ALA A 13 -0.03 19.81 -12.63
N ARG A 14 -0.02 21.12 -12.36
CA ARG A 14 -1.07 22.04 -12.83
C ARG A 14 -1.12 22.12 -14.35
N TRP A 15 0.04 22.23 -14.99
CA TRP A 15 0.14 22.30 -16.45
C TRP A 15 -0.29 20.99 -17.12
N GLU A 16 0.10 19.84 -16.57
CA GLU A 16 -0.35 18.52 -17.05
C GLU A 16 -1.87 18.34 -16.91
N ASN A 17 -2.46 18.77 -15.78
CA ASN A 17 -3.91 18.68 -15.59
C ASN A 17 -4.67 19.63 -16.52
N GLU A 18 -4.15 20.85 -16.76
CA GLU A 18 -4.75 21.80 -17.69
C GLU A 18 -4.63 21.33 -19.15
N ALA A 19 -3.48 20.75 -19.51
CA ALA A 19 -3.25 20.14 -20.81
C ALA A 19 -4.18 18.94 -21.03
N LYS A 20 -4.31 18.04 -20.05
CA LYS A 20 -5.26 16.91 -20.11
C LYS A 20 -6.70 17.40 -20.28
N GLY A 21 -7.14 18.39 -19.50
CA GLY A 21 -8.49 18.96 -19.61
C GLY A 21 -8.77 19.57 -20.99
N LYS A 22 -7.80 20.30 -21.57
CA LYS A 22 -7.92 20.86 -22.92
C LYS A 22 -7.96 19.77 -23.99
N VAL A 23 -7.09 18.76 -23.89
CA VAL A 23 -7.07 17.61 -24.79
C VAL A 23 -8.39 16.85 -24.73
N GLU A 24 -8.90 16.54 -23.54
CA GLU A 24 -10.19 15.87 -23.37
C GLU A 24 -11.34 16.68 -23.98
N SER A 25 -11.35 17.99 -23.77
CA SER A 25 -12.37 18.87 -24.34
C SER A 25 -12.33 18.89 -25.87
N PHE A 26 -11.13 18.87 -26.44
CA PHE A 26 -10.91 18.88 -27.88
C PHE A 26 -11.27 17.53 -28.50
N VAL A 27 -10.87 16.42 -27.86
CA VAL A 27 -11.24 15.05 -28.24
C VAL A 27 -12.75 14.86 -28.16
N LYS A 28 -13.42 15.37 -27.12
CA LYS A 28 -14.90 15.33 -27.02
C LYS A 28 -15.56 16.13 -28.14
N LYS A 29 -15.08 17.35 -28.44
CA LYS A 29 -15.59 18.15 -29.56
C LYS A 29 -15.41 17.46 -30.90
N LEU A 30 -14.22 16.91 -31.17
CA LEU A 30 -13.94 16.11 -32.37
C LEU A 30 -14.82 14.86 -32.44
N SER A 31 -14.96 14.13 -31.34
CA SER A 31 -15.79 12.93 -31.26
C SER A 31 -17.26 13.21 -31.53
N LEU A 32 -17.78 14.36 -31.10
CA LEU A 32 -19.14 14.81 -31.37
C LEU A 32 -19.30 15.26 -32.83
N GLN A 33 -18.35 16.04 -33.35
CA GLN A 33 -18.35 16.51 -34.74
C GLN A 33 -18.27 15.36 -35.75
N TRP A 34 -17.51 14.31 -35.44
CA TRP A 34 -17.32 13.17 -36.32
C TRP A 34 -18.42 12.11 -36.21
N LYS A 35 -19.48 12.35 -35.41
CA LYS A 35 -20.58 11.39 -35.18
C LYS A 35 -20.06 9.97 -34.94
N VAL A 36 -19.00 9.88 -34.13
CA VAL A 36 -18.22 8.65 -33.95
C VAL A 36 -19.12 7.50 -33.46
N ARG A 37 -20.13 7.82 -32.66
CA ARG A 37 -21.14 6.85 -32.18
C ARG A 37 -21.92 6.20 -33.32
N GLU A 38 -22.47 6.98 -34.25
CA GLU A 38 -23.24 6.43 -35.39
C GLU A 38 -22.37 5.53 -36.28
N ARG A 39 -21.09 5.89 -36.44
CA ARG A 39 -20.13 5.08 -37.21
C ARG A 39 -19.69 3.81 -36.46
N ILE A 40 -19.57 3.86 -35.13
CA ILE A 40 -19.33 2.68 -34.31
C ILE A 40 -20.52 1.73 -34.40
N ASP A 41 -21.75 2.24 -34.34
CA ASP A 41 -22.96 1.43 -34.45
C ASP A 41 -23.09 0.80 -35.83
N ALA A 42 -22.76 1.54 -36.91
CA ALA A 42 -22.71 1.01 -38.27
C ALA A 42 -21.60 -0.06 -38.44
N ALA A 43 -20.42 0.16 -37.84
CA ALA A 43 -19.33 -0.80 -37.86
C ALA A 43 -19.67 -2.07 -37.07
N ASN A 44 -20.34 -1.93 -35.92
CA ASN A 44 -20.81 -3.05 -35.11
C ASN A 44 -21.92 -3.85 -35.82
N ALA A 45 -22.88 -3.17 -36.45
CA ALA A 45 -23.91 -3.82 -37.26
C ALA A 45 -23.31 -4.56 -38.46
N TRP A 46 -22.31 -3.96 -39.13
CA TRP A 46 -21.56 -4.62 -40.20
C TRP A 46 -20.76 -5.81 -39.67
N ALA A 47 -20.18 -5.68 -38.47
CA ALA A 47 -19.38 -6.72 -37.85
C ALA A 47 -20.19 -7.97 -37.52
N VAL A 48 -21.43 -7.78 -37.05
CA VAL A 48 -22.40 -8.86 -36.81
C VAL A 48 -22.82 -9.52 -38.13
N LYS A 49 -22.95 -8.74 -39.20
CA LYS A 49 -23.33 -9.27 -40.53
C LYS A 49 -22.22 -10.07 -41.22
N HIS A 50 -20.94 -9.80 -40.91
CA HIS A 50 -19.79 -10.45 -41.55
C HIS A 50 -18.74 -10.97 -40.54
N PRO A 51 -19.08 -11.97 -39.71
CA PRO A 51 -18.24 -12.43 -38.59
C PRO A 51 -16.89 -13.02 -39.00
N LYS A 52 -16.81 -13.64 -40.19
CA LYS A 52 -15.54 -14.21 -40.70
C LYS A 52 -14.55 -13.12 -41.10
N ARG A 53 -15.03 -12.02 -41.69
CA ARG A 53 -14.18 -10.92 -42.15
C ARG A 53 -13.69 -10.07 -40.99
N THR A 54 -14.51 -9.86 -39.97
CA THR A 54 -14.09 -9.18 -38.75
C THR A 54 -13.05 -9.97 -37.99
N ALA A 55 -13.19 -11.30 -37.89
CA ALA A 55 -12.18 -12.16 -37.30
C ALA A 55 -10.84 -12.08 -38.05
N THR A 56 -10.84 -12.12 -39.38
CA THR A 56 -9.61 -11.94 -40.15
C THR A 56 -9.00 -10.55 -39.96
N MET A 57 -9.83 -9.50 -39.90
CA MET A 57 -9.36 -8.13 -39.64
C MET A 57 -8.77 -7.97 -38.24
N THR A 58 -9.39 -8.55 -37.20
CA THR A 58 -8.86 -8.48 -35.83
C THR A 58 -7.58 -9.27 -35.70
N ILE A 59 -7.51 -10.48 -36.27
CA ILE A 59 -6.28 -11.29 -36.30
C ILE A 59 -5.18 -10.54 -37.07
N GLY A 60 -5.50 -9.96 -38.22
CA GLY A 60 -4.56 -9.15 -39.00
C GLY A 60 -4.07 -7.92 -38.24
N ALA A 61 -4.96 -7.22 -37.52
CA ALA A 61 -4.59 -6.09 -36.68
C ALA A 61 -3.69 -6.49 -35.51
N LEU A 62 -3.95 -7.64 -34.87
CA LEU A 62 -3.12 -8.20 -33.80
C LEU A 62 -1.74 -8.61 -34.31
N VAL A 63 -1.66 -9.26 -35.47
CA VAL A 63 -0.38 -9.64 -36.09
C VAL A 63 0.40 -8.39 -36.49
N CYS A 64 -0.27 -7.38 -37.06
CA CYS A 64 0.37 -6.13 -37.45
C CYS A 64 0.90 -5.36 -36.23
N SER A 65 0.14 -5.27 -35.13
CA SER A 65 0.61 -4.63 -33.90
C SER A 65 1.78 -5.40 -33.27
N LEU A 66 1.79 -6.73 -33.36
CA LEU A 66 2.92 -7.56 -32.93
C LEU A 66 4.16 -7.30 -33.79
N CYS A 67 4.03 -7.29 -35.11
CA CYS A 67 5.13 -6.98 -36.03
C CYS A 67 5.67 -5.57 -35.81
N LEU A 68 4.79 -4.58 -35.63
CA LEU A 68 5.19 -3.21 -35.30
C LEU A 68 5.91 -3.16 -33.95
N GLY A 69 5.43 -3.88 -32.93
CA GLY A 69 6.10 -3.99 -31.64
C GLY A 69 7.51 -4.58 -31.76
N ILE A 70 7.68 -5.62 -32.58
CA ILE A 70 8.99 -6.23 -32.86
C ILE A 70 9.89 -5.23 -33.59
N VAL A 71 9.40 -4.57 -34.64
CA VAL A 71 10.17 -3.55 -35.38
C VAL A 71 10.60 -2.42 -34.44
N VAL A 72 9.67 -1.88 -33.64
CA VAL A 72 10.00 -0.84 -32.64
C VAL A 72 11.02 -1.37 -31.64
N SER A 73 10.90 -2.62 -31.19
CA SER A 73 11.87 -3.22 -30.25
C SER A 73 13.25 -3.42 -30.88
N LEU A 74 13.35 -3.66 -32.19
CA LEU A 74 14.61 -3.85 -32.90
C LEU A 74 15.28 -2.51 -33.24
N TYR A 75 14.50 -1.47 -33.53
CA TYR A 75 14.99 -0.14 -33.88
C TYR A 75 15.14 0.80 -32.68
N THR A 76 14.50 0.50 -31.55
CA THR A 76 14.71 1.25 -30.32
C THR A 76 16.04 0.80 -29.72
N PRO A 77 17.11 1.62 -29.74
CA PRO A 77 18.29 1.31 -28.94
C PRO A 77 17.81 1.14 -27.51
N GLN A 78 18.18 0.03 -26.87
CA GLN A 78 17.77 -0.33 -25.50
C GLN A 78 18.11 0.82 -24.55
N SER A 79 17.20 1.78 -24.43
CA SER A 79 17.25 2.81 -23.42
C SER A 79 16.79 2.10 -22.18
N SER A 80 17.78 1.57 -21.45
CA SER A 80 17.66 1.11 -20.07
C SER A 80 17.25 2.29 -19.19
N LYS A 81 16.06 2.83 -19.42
CA LYS A 81 15.43 3.89 -18.65
C LYS A 81 13.97 3.47 -18.46
N ASP A 82 13.71 3.01 -17.25
CA ASP A 82 12.40 3.05 -16.59
C ASP A 82 11.31 2.04 -17.01
N ILE A 83 11.67 0.76 -17.20
CA ILE A 83 10.75 -0.32 -16.77
C ILE A 83 11.13 -0.83 -15.37
N VAL A 84 12.42 -0.75 -15.02
CA VAL A 84 12.91 -1.07 -13.67
C VAL A 84 12.41 -0.06 -12.62
N GLY A 85 12.15 1.19 -13.03
CA GLY A 85 11.55 2.24 -12.17
C GLY A 85 10.05 2.05 -11.90
N GLU A 86 9.32 1.35 -12.77
CA GLU A 86 7.91 0.98 -12.51
C GLU A 86 7.80 -0.26 -11.61
N ILE A 87 8.80 -1.15 -11.67
CA ILE A 87 8.96 -2.30 -10.75
C ILE A 87 9.54 -1.85 -9.39
N GLU A 88 10.03 -0.61 -9.25
CA GLU A 88 10.58 -0.04 -8.01
C GLU A 88 9.55 0.05 -6.85
N ASN A 89 8.25 -0.12 -7.14
CA ASN A 89 7.20 -0.08 -6.12
C ASN A 89 6.96 -1.41 -5.36
N VAL A 90 7.88 -2.38 -5.41
CA VAL A 90 7.84 -3.55 -4.50
C VAL A 90 8.66 -3.33 -3.22
N GLN A 91 9.63 -2.42 -3.25
CA GLN A 91 10.44 -2.04 -2.09
C GLN A 91 9.60 -1.56 -0.89
N PRO A 92 8.53 -0.74 -1.05
CA PRO A 92 7.67 -0.38 0.07
C PRO A 92 6.86 -1.57 0.61
N MET A 93 6.56 -2.59 -0.20
CA MET A 93 5.90 -3.80 0.28
C MET A 93 6.83 -4.64 1.17
N PHE A 94 8.09 -4.82 0.76
CA PHE A 94 9.09 -5.50 1.57
C PHE A 94 9.44 -4.72 2.85
N ALA A 95 9.55 -3.39 2.77
CA ALA A 95 9.72 -2.53 3.94
C ALA A 95 8.50 -2.58 4.87
N GLY A 96 7.29 -2.68 4.31
CA GLY A 96 6.05 -2.90 5.05
C GLY A 96 6.05 -4.24 5.78
N LEU A 97 6.40 -5.34 5.10
CA LEU A 97 6.47 -6.67 5.72
C LEU A 97 7.54 -6.74 6.82
N GLN A 98 8.72 -6.16 6.59
CA GLN A 98 9.78 -6.09 7.61
C GLN A 98 9.37 -5.21 8.80
N SER A 99 8.70 -4.08 8.58
CA SER A 99 8.24 -3.22 9.68
C SER A 99 7.12 -3.86 10.48
N ILE A 100 6.21 -4.64 9.85
CA ILE A 100 5.18 -5.42 10.54
C ILE A 100 5.80 -6.54 11.38
N GLN A 101 6.77 -7.27 10.84
CA GLN A 101 7.47 -8.32 11.59
C GLN A 101 8.28 -7.75 12.76
N ASN A 102 8.98 -6.63 12.54
CA ASN A 102 9.70 -5.94 13.61
C ASN A 102 8.75 -5.40 14.68
N GLY A 103 7.61 -4.82 14.29
CA GLY A 103 6.56 -4.39 15.21
C GLY A 103 6.01 -5.54 16.06
N LYS A 104 5.73 -6.70 15.44
CA LYS A 104 5.29 -7.92 16.14
C LYS A 104 6.35 -8.41 17.12
N ASN A 105 7.63 -8.43 16.73
CA ASN A 105 8.73 -8.84 17.61
C ASN A 105 8.95 -7.90 18.80
N VAL A 106 8.77 -6.59 18.60
CA VAL A 106 8.83 -5.60 19.69
C VAL A 106 7.67 -5.80 20.66
N GLN A 107 6.45 -5.97 20.15
CA GLN A 107 5.27 -6.22 20.98
C GLN A 107 5.43 -7.52 21.81
N VAL A 108 5.88 -8.62 21.18
CA VAL A 108 6.15 -9.88 21.89
C VAL A 108 7.21 -9.71 22.98
N ARG A 109 8.26 -8.91 22.73
CA ARG A 109 9.28 -8.60 23.74
C ARG A 109 8.74 -7.77 24.90
N GLU A 110 7.92 -6.76 24.62
CA GLU A 110 7.29 -5.93 25.64
C GLU A 110 6.34 -6.73 26.52
N VAL A 111 5.50 -7.58 25.92
CA VAL A 111 4.63 -8.53 26.64
C VAL A 111 5.45 -9.49 27.50
N GLY A 112 6.55 -10.03 26.95
CA GLY A 112 7.47 -10.89 27.70
C GLY A 112 8.10 -10.19 28.90
N GLN A 113 8.49 -8.92 28.76
CA GLN A 113 9.02 -8.13 29.87
C GLN A 113 7.95 -7.80 30.92
N LEU A 114 6.72 -7.51 30.51
CA LEU A 114 5.58 -7.32 31.40
C LEU A 114 5.27 -8.59 32.20
N ALA A 115 5.29 -9.77 31.55
CA ALA A 115 5.09 -11.05 32.20
C ALA A 115 6.21 -11.35 33.23
N LEU A 116 7.48 -11.10 32.88
CA LEU A 116 8.61 -11.26 33.81
C LEU A 116 8.50 -10.33 35.02
N ARG A 117 8.10 -9.06 34.80
CA ARG A 117 7.85 -8.12 35.90
C ARG A 117 6.70 -8.58 36.79
N GLY A 118 5.60 -9.06 36.20
CA GLY A 118 4.47 -9.62 36.94
C GLY A 118 4.87 -10.82 37.80
N GLN A 119 5.69 -11.74 37.26
CA GLN A 119 6.17 -12.91 38.00
C GLN A 119 7.06 -12.52 39.19
N ARG A 120 7.96 -11.55 39.00
CA ARG A 120 8.79 -11.02 40.09
C ARG A 120 7.93 -10.37 41.17
N LEU A 121 6.98 -9.53 40.76
CA LEU A 121 6.10 -8.80 41.68
C LEU A 121 5.20 -9.75 42.47
N LYS A 122 4.72 -10.84 41.83
CA LYS A 122 4.00 -11.92 42.50
C LYS A 122 4.87 -12.59 43.57
N GLY A 123 6.13 -12.88 43.28
CA GLY A 123 7.06 -13.46 44.25
C GLY A 123 7.35 -12.53 45.44
N GLU A 124 7.55 -11.24 45.18
CA GLU A 124 7.71 -10.22 46.23
C GLU A 124 6.45 -10.13 47.11
N LEU A 125 5.26 -10.14 46.50
CA LEU A 125 3.99 -10.08 47.21
C LEU A 125 3.75 -11.34 48.06
N ASP A 126 4.02 -12.53 47.50
CA ASP A 126 3.87 -13.80 48.20
C ASP A 126 4.80 -13.89 49.42
N SER A 127 6.03 -13.38 49.28
CA SER A 127 6.98 -13.25 50.39
C SER A 127 6.46 -12.31 51.49
N LEU A 128 5.89 -11.16 51.13
CA LEU A 128 5.36 -10.18 52.09
C LEU A 128 4.10 -10.70 52.81
N VAL A 129 3.23 -11.41 52.10
CA VAL A 129 2.01 -12.01 52.68
C VAL A 129 2.37 -13.09 53.70
N ARG A 130 3.45 -13.85 53.45
CA ARG A 130 3.92 -14.95 54.32
C ARG A 130 4.49 -14.50 55.67
N ILE A 131 4.78 -13.21 55.85
CA ILE A 131 5.31 -12.68 57.12
C ILE A 131 4.26 -12.86 58.23
N PRO A 132 4.61 -13.47 59.39
CA PRO A 132 3.65 -13.84 60.44
C PRO A 132 3.12 -12.65 61.23
N ILE A 133 3.93 -11.62 61.46
CA ILE A 133 3.54 -10.38 62.16
C ILE A 133 3.78 -9.21 61.21
N LYS A 134 2.72 -8.50 60.80
CA LYS A 134 2.77 -7.45 59.78
C LYS A 134 2.80 -6.07 60.43
N THR A 135 3.71 -5.21 59.97
CA THR A 135 3.68 -3.79 60.35
C THR A 135 2.70 -3.01 59.46
N HIS A 136 2.31 -1.80 59.88
CA HIS A 136 1.47 -0.92 59.06
C HIS A 136 2.11 -0.56 57.71
N GLN A 137 3.45 -0.50 57.65
CA GLN A 137 4.18 -0.27 56.41
C GLN A 137 4.09 -1.48 55.48
N ASP A 138 4.21 -2.70 56.02
CA ASP A 138 4.11 -3.93 55.24
C ASP A 138 2.72 -4.10 54.62
N SER A 139 1.65 -3.81 55.36
CA SER A 139 0.28 -3.90 54.85
C SER A 139 0.01 -2.87 53.75
N ALA A 140 0.52 -1.63 53.88
CA ALA A 140 0.43 -0.64 52.80
C ALA A 140 1.20 -1.09 51.54
N LEU A 141 2.37 -1.71 51.72
CA LEU A 141 3.21 -2.17 50.62
C LEU A 141 2.59 -3.38 49.88
N ILE A 142 1.94 -4.29 50.60
CA ILE A 142 1.15 -5.40 50.04
C ILE A 142 0.04 -4.87 49.12
N ILE A 143 -0.74 -3.88 49.58
CA ILE A 143 -1.83 -3.29 48.77
C ILE A 143 -1.27 -2.63 47.49
N TYR A 144 -0.17 -1.89 47.62
CA TYR A 144 0.47 -1.25 46.48
C TYR A 144 0.97 -2.26 45.44
N LYS A 145 1.69 -3.29 45.89
CA LYS A 145 2.24 -4.36 45.03
C LYS A 145 1.13 -5.20 44.39
N TYR A 146 0.03 -5.44 45.09
CA TYR A 146 -1.15 -6.10 44.55
C TYR A 146 -1.79 -5.29 43.42
N LYS A 147 -2.01 -3.98 43.60
CA LYS A 147 -2.54 -3.10 42.54
C LYS A 147 -1.63 -3.04 41.31
N GLN A 148 -0.31 -3.01 41.52
CA GLN A 148 0.65 -3.07 40.42
C GLN A 148 0.57 -4.39 39.64
N LEU A 149 0.41 -5.51 40.34
CA LEU A 149 0.23 -6.82 39.71
C LEU A 149 -1.08 -6.87 38.92
N GLU A 150 -2.16 -6.34 39.48
CA GLU A 150 -3.47 -6.24 38.84
C GLU A 150 -3.43 -5.42 37.54
N MET A 151 -2.74 -4.27 37.54
CA MET A 151 -2.54 -3.47 36.32
C MET A 151 -1.73 -4.22 35.25
N ILE A 152 -0.69 -4.96 35.64
CA ILE A 152 0.11 -5.76 34.70
C ILE A 152 -0.75 -6.88 34.10
N VAL A 153 -1.52 -7.60 34.92
CA VAL A 153 -2.42 -8.67 34.46
C VAL A 153 -3.52 -8.13 33.56
N ALA A 154 -4.12 -6.98 33.89
CA ALA A 154 -5.10 -6.32 33.03
C ALA A 154 -4.50 -5.96 31.67
N ASN A 155 -3.32 -5.36 31.64
CA ASN A 155 -2.63 -5.02 30.39
C ASN A 155 -2.27 -6.26 29.55
N LEU A 156 -1.92 -7.38 30.20
CA LEU A 156 -1.65 -8.65 29.51
C LEU A 156 -2.93 -9.32 28.97
N LYS A 157 -4.09 -9.10 29.61
CA LYS A 157 -5.40 -9.64 29.17
C LYS A 157 -6.01 -8.87 28.01
N HIS A 158 -5.64 -7.59 27.87
CA HIS A 158 -6.15 -6.69 26.83
C HIS A 158 -5.26 -6.60 25.58
N GLN A 159 -4.14 -7.34 25.52
CA GLN A 159 -3.36 -7.59 24.31
C GLN A 159 -3.82 -8.87 23.61
#